data_AF-A0A7Y9I7I4-F1
#
_entry.id   AF-A0A7Y9I7I4-F1
#
_cell.length_a   1.000
_cell.length_b   1.000
_cell.length_c   1.000
_cell.angle_alpha   90.00
_cell.angle_beta   90.00
_cell.angle_gamma   90.00
#
_symmetry.space_group_name_H-M   'P 1'
#
loop_
_entity.id
_entity.type
_entity.pdbx_description
1 polymer ?
#
loop_
_entity_poly.entity_id
_entity_poly.type
_entity_poly.pdbx_seq_one_letter_code
_entity_poly.pdbx_strand_id
1 'polypeptide(L)'
;MITEPAATITELADARNLEIAGKTPSVQGLTDLAVKHGVCVRPVLQRLIDTTTGETRIVPIPCGTTRADRCPPCADRNRKLRMTQCREGWHLEDEPETDDHDTTEDADEDEDQGNDGDGDGGADDDQDRRVRSTRRRQDVPDLPKGDRRDGTVARQLTSPNGNSYRPSMFFTVTLGSYGPVHAESGRCRCGEHHRPGSPLAGMPLFPHRYDYRRAALDVLHFGKLVDRLWKNLRRVAGFEMQYFATVEPQRRGAMHLHVATRGAMTGSLLREVVAATYHQLWWPPHDTPVYTDPARMPIWNADLGAFVDRSTRRPLPTWSEALDAVDADPAARPAHVSRFGPQVDHKWLLAGSDRTERVIGYLCKYLTKSVSDTLSGEDDHDPAAVARTHHLDRLHAQVRTLPCSDECANWLRYGVQPKGANGKITAGHCRRKAHRRENLGYGGRRALVSRRWTGKTLTEHRADRAEVVRQVLTAAGIDMPDPDEYSANAPDETGQPRYRWEVVKLEDPDRPSYVDIVGPAVNQRHRWRVQYDEAKRAGPVINSATAAMTTKGR
;
A
#
# COMPACT_ATOMS: atom_id res chain seq x y z
N MET A 1 -4.56 44.73 -5.12
CA MET A 1 -4.90 44.79 -3.69
C MET A 1 -5.29 43.40 -3.22
N ILE A 2 -4.33 42.64 -2.70
CA ILE A 2 -4.59 41.45 -1.86
C ILE A 2 -3.55 41.54 -0.73
N THR A 3 -4.04 41.89 0.44
CA THR A 3 -3.32 42.05 1.71
C THR A 3 -3.30 40.71 2.44
N GLU A 4 -2.25 39.89 2.28
CA GLU A 4 -2.02 38.69 3.10
C GLU A 4 -0.55 38.36 3.50
N PRO A 5 0.40 39.31 3.65
CA PRO A 5 1.60 39.04 4.45
C PRO A 5 1.39 39.36 5.95
N ALA A 6 0.44 40.24 6.29
CA ALA A 6 0.27 40.71 7.66
C ALA A 6 -0.34 39.65 8.60
N ALA A 7 -1.32 38.86 8.15
CA ALA A 7 -1.99 37.86 8.99
C ALA A 7 -1.04 36.74 9.47
N THR A 8 -0.13 36.30 8.60
CA THR A 8 0.87 35.26 8.91
C THR A 8 1.95 35.75 9.88
N ILE A 9 2.29 37.04 9.84
CA ILE A 9 3.22 37.69 10.78
C ILE A 9 2.54 37.85 12.15
N THR A 10 1.23 38.12 12.20
CA THR A 10 0.47 38.23 13.45
C THR A 10 0.36 36.91 14.20
N GLU A 11 0.11 35.77 13.52
CA GLU A 11 0.05 34.45 14.19
C GLU A 11 1.42 34.00 14.77
N LEU A 12 2.53 34.41 14.16
CA LEU A 12 3.89 34.15 14.66
C LEU A 12 4.29 35.11 15.79
N ALA A 13 3.79 36.35 15.76
CA ALA A 13 3.87 37.24 16.92
C ALA A 13 3.10 36.63 18.10
N ASP A 14 1.97 35.94 17.87
CA ASP A 14 1.22 35.27 18.93
C ASP A 14 1.94 34.04 19.52
N ALA A 15 2.65 33.25 18.71
CA ALA A 15 3.49 32.15 19.21
C ALA A 15 4.69 32.65 20.04
N ARG A 16 5.30 33.77 19.62
CA ARG A 16 6.39 34.44 20.34
C ARG A 16 5.87 35.21 21.57
N ASN A 17 4.64 35.73 21.52
CA ASN A 17 3.94 36.34 22.64
C ASN A 17 3.52 35.29 23.69
N LEU A 18 3.27 34.03 23.31
CA LEU A 18 3.05 32.93 24.26
C LEU A 18 4.33 32.62 25.07
N GLU A 19 5.51 32.68 24.43
CA GLU A 19 6.81 32.62 25.13
C GLU A 19 7.04 33.84 26.03
N ILE A 20 6.74 35.06 25.56
CA ILE A 20 6.91 36.30 26.33
C ILE A 20 5.90 36.41 27.49
N ALA A 21 4.71 35.80 27.37
CA ALA A 21 3.66 35.79 28.39
C ALA A 21 3.76 34.62 29.39
N GLY A 22 4.84 33.83 29.37
CA GLY A 22 5.05 32.73 30.31
C GLY A 22 4.07 31.56 30.14
N LYS A 23 3.44 31.40 28.96
CA LYS A 23 2.55 30.27 28.66
C LYS A 23 3.26 29.27 27.75
N THR A 24 3.77 28.19 28.34
CA THR A 24 4.27 27.03 27.59
C THR A 24 3.19 26.55 26.60
N PRO A 25 3.47 26.46 25.28
CA PRO A 25 2.49 25.95 24.34
C PRO A 25 2.09 24.55 24.75
N SER A 26 0.78 24.27 24.74
CA SER A 26 0.28 22.94 25.07
C SER A 26 0.84 21.92 24.06
N VAL A 27 1.00 20.67 24.48
CA VAL A 27 1.43 19.56 23.60
C VAL A 27 0.53 19.47 22.37
N GLN A 28 -0.77 19.72 22.53
CA GLN A 28 -1.72 19.74 21.42
C GLN A 28 -1.44 20.91 20.45
N GLY A 29 -1.28 22.13 20.95
CA GLY A 29 -1.01 23.29 20.10
C GLY A 29 0.30 23.15 19.31
N LEU A 30 1.35 22.60 19.95
CA LEU A 30 2.60 22.30 19.26
C LEU A 30 2.45 21.17 18.23
N THR A 31 1.61 20.19 18.50
CA THR A 31 1.28 19.11 17.55
C THR A 31 0.55 19.66 16.33
N ASP A 32 -0.43 20.54 16.52
CA ASP A 32 -1.16 21.18 15.43
C ASP A 32 -0.23 22.05 14.57
N LEU A 33 0.69 22.78 15.21
CA LEU A 33 1.72 23.55 14.52
C LEU A 33 2.69 22.65 13.74
N ALA A 34 3.13 21.54 14.33
CA ALA A 34 3.95 20.55 13.65
C ALA A 34 3.23 19.96 12.42
N VAL A 35 1.93 19.69 12.51
CA VAL A 35 1.10 19.27 11.37
C VAL A 35 1.08 20.37 10.30
N LYS A 36 0.80 21.63 10.67
CA LYS A 36 0.75 22.79 9.75
C LYS A 36 2.07 22.96 8.98
N HIS A 37 3.22 22.77 9.64
CA HIS A 37 4.55 22.93 9.01
C HIS A 37 5.14 21.64 8.42
N GLY A 38 4.44 20.51 8.52
CA GLY A 38 4.92 19.23 7.97
C GLY A 38 6.08 18.60 8.76
N VAL A 39 6.16 18.85 10.06
CA VAL A 39 7.11 18.26 11.00
C VAL A 39 6.54 16.98 11.62
N CYS A 40 7.39 15.97 11.84
CA CYS A 40 6.95 14.72 12.45
C CYS A 40 6.43 14.95 13.88
N VAL A 41 5.21 14.50 14.18
CA VAL A 41 4.58 14.63 15.52
C VAL A 41 4.95 13.48 16.47
N ARG A 42 5.78 12.55 16.03
CA ARG A 42 6.23 11.39 16.83
C ARG A 42 7.62 10.92 16.42
N PRO A 43 8.63 11.78 16.44
CA PRO A 43 9.97 11.39 16.01
C PRO A 43 10.53 10.26 16.87
N VAL A 44 11.34 9.40 16.25
CA VAL A 44 12.18 8.43 16.95
C VAL A 44 13.45 9.16 17.35
N LEU A 45 13.78 9.14 18.64
CA LEU A 45 14.95 9.82 19.16
C LEU A 45 16.16 8.90 19.04
N GLN A 46 17.20 9.38 18.35
CA GLN A 46 18.47 8.69 18.23
C GLN A 46 19.56 9.54 18.86
N ARG A 47 20.42 8.90 19.64
CA ARG A 47 21.65 9.47 20.18
C ARG A 47 22.75 9.25 19.17
N LEU A 48 23.32 10.34 18.70
CA LEU A 48 24.52 10.35 17.87
C LEU A 48 25.72 10.55 18.80
N ILE A 49 26.70 9.65 18.68
CA ILE A 49 27.93 9.64 19.45
C ILE A 49 29.10 9.76 18.46
N ASP A 50 29.89 10.82 18.57
CA ASP A 50 31.18 10.92 17.89
C ASP A 50 32.20 10.13 18.72
N THR A 51 32.70 9.03 18.15
CA THR A 51 33.63 8.11 18.84
C THR A 51 35.04 8.69 18.99
N THR A 52 35.39 9.71 18.20
CA THR A 52 36.69 10.38 18.26
C THR A 52 36.71 11.46 19.33
N THR A 53 35.62 12.25 19.46
CA THR A 53 35.55 13.36 20.43
C THR A 53 34.85 12.98 21.74
N GLY A 54 34.04 11.91 21.72
CA GLY A 54 33.14 11.55 22.81
C GLY A 54 31.89 12.43 22.90
N GLU A 55 31.69 13.37 21.97
CA GLU A 55 30.53 14.26 21.96
C GLU A 55 29.25 13.45 21.66
N THR A 56 28.19 13.73 22.41
CA THR A 56 26.89 13.11 22.18
C THR A 56 25.81 14.15 22.00
N ARG A 57 24.87 13.88 21.09
CA ARG A 57 23.67 14.71 20.91
C ARG A 57 22.47 13.87 20.48
N ILE A 58 21.29 14.33 20.85
CA ILE A 58 20.04 13.65 20.51
C ILE A 58 19.44 14.27 19.25
N VAL A 59 19.20 13.44 18.24
CA VAL A 59 18.67 13.82 16.94
C VAL A 59 17.28 13.19 16.76
N PRO A 60 16.24 13.99 16.49
CA PRO A 60 14.91 13.47 16.21
C PRO A 60 14.78 13.02 14.75
N ILE A 61 14.58 11.72 14.54
CA ILE A 61 14.34 11.13 13.21
C ILE A 61 12.83 11.03 12.95
N PRO A 62 12.32 11.45 11.78
CA PRO A 62 10.92 11.27 11.42
C PRO A 62 10.48 9.79 11.49
N CYS A 63 9.29 9.52 12.05
CA CYS A 63 8.82 8.14 12.28
C CYS A 63 8.56 7.28 11.03
N GLY A 64 8.53 7.89 9.84
CA GLY A 64 8.35 7.16 8.59
C GLY A 64 6.96 6.54 8.36
N THR A 65 6.00 6.67 9.29
CA THR A 65 4.66 6.07 9.13
C THR A 65 4.01 6.52 7.83
N THR A 66 3.35 5.58 7.16
CA THR A 66 2.53 5.84 5.96
C THR A 66 1.10 6.25 6.33
N ARG A 67 0.70 6.13 7.59
CA ARG A 67 -0.68 6.41 8.02
C ARG A 67 -0.89 7.80 8.61
N ALA A 68 -1.91 8.51 8.12
CA ALA A 68 -2.21 9.88 8.53
C ALA A 68 -2.80 9.99 9.93
N ASP A 69 -3.60 9.01 10.38
CA ASP A 69 -4.10 8.93 11.76
C ASP A 69 -2.98 8.82 12.80
N ARG A 70 -1.82 8.28 12.40
CA ARG A 70 -0.62 8.19 13.24
C ARG A 70 0.27 9.42 13.14
N CYS A 71 0.59 9.89 11.93
CA CYS A 71 1.38 11.12 11.75
C CYS A 71 1.06 11.70 10.37
N PRO A 72 0.16 12.70 10.28
CA PRO A 72 -0.22 13.28 9.00
C PRO A 72 0.99 13.79 8.19
N PRO A 73 2.01 14.45 8.80
CA PRO A 73 3.18 14.92 8.07
C PRO A 73 4.04 13.85 7.40
N CYS A 74 4.33 12.75 8.11
CA CYS A 74 5.12 11.65 7.54
C CYS A 74 4.32 10.89 6.47
N ALA A 75 3.03 10.69 6.71
CA ALA A 75 2.14 10.04 5.75
C ALA A 75 2.04 10.85 4.44
N ASP A 76 1.87 12.16 4.52
CA ASP A 76 1.84 13.05 3.35
C ASP A 76 3.19 13.07 2.61
N ARG A 77 4.32 13.04 3.32
CA ARG A 77 5.65 12.93 2.71
C ARG A 77 5.81 11.64 1.91
N ASN A 78 5.40 10.50 2.48
CA ASN A 78 5.40 9.21 1.80
C ASN A 78 4.45 9.20 0.59
N ARG A 79 3.26 9.80 0.72
CA ARG A 79 2.30 9.96 -0.38
C ARG A 79 2.90 10.78 -1.53
N LYS A 80 3.53 11.92 -1.24
CA LYS A 80 4.20 12.77 -2.24
C LYS A 80 5.36 12.04 -2.92
N LEU A 81 6.12 11.24 -2.18
CA LEU A 81 7.17 10.38 -2.74
C LEU A 81 6.60 9.38 -3.75
N ARG A 82 5.48 8.71 -3.41
CA ARG A 82 4.79 7.80 -4.33
C ARG A 82 4.19 8.51 -5.54
N MET A 83 3.70 9.75 -5.39
CA MET A 83 3.28 10.56 -6.54
C MET A 83 4.44 10.88 -7.47
N THR A 84 5.63 11.18 -6.94
CA THR A 84 6.86 11.36 -7.73
C THR A 84 7.20 10.08 -8.48
N GLN A 85 7.28 8.94 -7.80
CA GLN A 85 7.54 7.64 -8.43
C GLN A 85 6.52 7.32 -9.54
N CYS A 86 5.23 7.54 -9.29
CA CYS A 86 4.18 7.36 -10.29
C CYS A 86 4.42 8.25 -11.52
N ARG A 87 4.74 9.52 -11.31
CA ARG A 87 4.96 10.50 -12.38
C ARG A 87 6.15 10.13 -13.26
N GLU A 88 7.28 9.81 -12.64
CA GLU A 88 8.52 9.52 -13.34
C GLU A 88 8.41 8.26 -14.21
N GLY A 89 7.74 7.21 -13.73
CA GLY A 89 7.66 5.95 -14.47
C GLY A 89 6.55 5.86 -15.53
N TRP A 90 5.49 6.67 -15.47
CA TRP A 90 4.28 6.39 -16.25
C TRP A 90 4.46 6.51 -17.76
N HIS A 91 5.23 7.50 -18.18
CA HIS A 91 5.42 7.81 -19.59
C HIS A 91 6.89 7.76 -20.00
N LEU A 92 7.70 6.87 -19.39
CA LEU A 92 9.07 6.66 -19.83
C LEU A 92 9.12 6.31 -21.32
N GLU A 93 10.04 6.96 -22.01
CA GLU A 93 10.28 6.78 -23.44
C GLU A 93 11.42 5.79 -23.73
N ASP A 94 12.26 5.57 -22.71
CA ASP A 94 13.45 4.72 -22.71
C ASP A 94 13.33 3.63 -21.64
N GLU A 95 14.02 2.52 -21.86
CA GLU A 95 14.06 1.44 -20.87
C GLU A 95 14.75 1.95 -19.60
N PRO A 96 14.15 1.72 -18.41
CA PRO A 96 14.79 2.14 -17.17
C PRO A 96 16.06 1.35 -16.95
N GLU A 97 17.11 2.03 -16.48
CA GLU A 97 18.32 1.38 -15.98
C GLU A 97 17.94 0.52 -14.77
N THR A 98 18.35 -0.75 -14.80
CA THR A 98 18.12 -1.71 -13.74
C THR A 98 19.41 -2.45 -13.49
N ASP A 99 19.78 -2.69 -12.23
CA ASP A 99 20.87 -3.61 -11.93
C ASP A 99 20.46 -5.02 -12.42
N ASP A 100 21.28 -5.61 -13.30
CA ASP A 100 21.01 -6.89 -13.97
C ASP A 100 20.78 -8.08 -13.01
N HIS A 101 21.12 -7.92 -11.73
CA HIS A 101 20.92 -8.92 -10.67
C HIS A 101 19.46 -9.12 -10.24
N ASP A 102 18.52 -8.26 -10.65
CA ASP A 102 17.10 -8.32 -10.25
C ASP A 102 16.20 -8.89 -11.40
N THR A 103 16.81 -9.56 -12.39
CA THR A 103 16.15 -10.04 -13.63
C THR A 103 15.50 -11.42 -13.51
N THR A 104 15.57 -12.09 -12.36
CA THR A 104 14.80 -13.32 -12.15
C THR A 104 13.31 -12.96 -12.05
N GLU A 105 12.59 -13.46 -13.04
CA GLU A 105 11.17 -13.31 -13.31
C GLU A 105 10.28 -13.26 -12.05
N ASP A 106 9.15 -12.54 -12.14
CA ASP A 106 8.02 -12.43 -11.19
C ASP A 106 7.34 -13.79 -10.84
N ALA A 107 8.10 -14.89 -10.78
CA ALA A 107 7.58 -16.23 -10.61
C ALA A 107 7.32 -16.58 -9.14
N ASP A 108 8.17 -16.20 -8.17
CA ASP A 108 8.07 -16.81 -6.83
C ASP A 108 8.23 -15.85 -5.62
N GLU A 109 8.49 -14.55 -5.78
CA GLU A 109 8.65 -13.62 -4.63
C GLU A 109 7.36 -12.92 -4.15
N ASP A 110 6.23 -13.06 -4.86
CA ASP A 110 4.92 -12.55 -4.39
C ASP A 110 4.15 -13.55 -3.50
N GLU A 111 4.78 -14.67 -3.11
CA GLU A 111 4.28 -15.51 -2.02
C GLU A 111 4.53 -14.88 -0.64
N ASP A 112 5.48 -13.93 -0.54
CA ASP A 112 5.78 -13.24 0.72
C ASP A 112 5.15 -11.84 0.84
N GLN A 113 3.86 -11.73 0.55
CA GLN A 113 3.10 -10.51 0.87
C GLN A 113 2.43 -10.56 2.25
N GLY A 114 3.02 -11.28 3.21
CA GLY A 114 2.47 -11.42 4.55
C GLY A 114 3.38 -11.93 5.68
N ASN A 115 4.66 -12.24 5.44
CA ASN A 115 5.55 -12.73 6.49
C ASN A 115 6.45 -11.61 7.04
N ASP A 116 5.96 -10.86 8.02
CA ASP A 116 6.87 -10.15 8.93
C ASP A 116 7.31 -11.18 9.99
N GLY A 117 8.39 -11.92 9.70
CA GLY A 117 8.97 -12.90 10.60
C GLY A 117 10.32 -13.38 10.10
N ASP A 118 11.40 -12.75 10.58
CA ASP A 118 12.79 -13.19 10.42
C ASP A 118 12.96 -14.68 10.77
N GLY A 119 13.59 -15.44 9.88
CA GLY A 119 13.92 -16.85 10.11
C GLY A 119 14.53 -17.55 8.89
N ASP A 120 15.82 -17.28 8.67
CA ASP A 120 16.87 -18.14 8.11
C ASP A 120 16.58 -19.00 6.85
N GLY A 121 17.35 -18.72 5.79
CA GLY A 121 17.27 -19.39 4.50
C GLY A 121 17.87 -20.79 4.52
N GLY A 122 17.00 -21.79 4.52
CA GLY A 122 17.35 -23.15 4.12
C GLY A 122 17.17 -23.31 2.60
N ALA A 123 18.27 -23.29 1.86
CA ALA A 123 18.30 -23.68 0.46
C ALA A 123 18.26 -25.22 0.35
N ASP A 124 17.05 -25.78 0.26
CA ASP A 124 16.78 -27.12 -0.32
C ASP A 124 15.26 -27.41 -0.26
N ASP A 125 14.47 -26.94 -1.24
CA ASP A 125 13.13 -27.51 -1.48
C ASP A 125 12.52 -27.22 -2.87
N ASP A 126 13.33 -26.86 -3.87
CA ASP A 126 12.82 -26.43 -5.19
C ASP A 126 12.39 -27.60 -6.11
N GLN A 127 12.57 -28.85 -5.68
CA GLN A 127 12.30 -30.04 -6.51
C GLN A 127 10.94 -30.70 -6.28
N ASP A 128 10.18 -30.32 -5.23
CA ASP A 128 8.92 -30.99 -4.86
C ASP A 128 7.69 -30.07 -4.87
N ARG A 129 7.73 -29.02 -5.71
CA ARG A 129 6.58 -28.10 -5.84
C ARG A 129 5.37 -28.85 -6.40
N ARG A 130 4.36 -29.08 -5.55
CA ARG A 130 3.08 -29.71 -5.91
C ARG A 130 2.39 -28.95 -7.07
N VAL A 131 2.58 -29.42 -8.30
CA VAL A 131 1.95 -28.84 -9.50
C VAL A 131 0.60 -29.52 -9.76
N ARG A 132 -0.49 -28.94 -9.26
CA ARG A 132 -1.84 -29.35 -9.68
C ARG A 132 -2.16 -28.71 -11.04
N SER A 133 -2.42 -29.53 -12.07
CA SER A 133 -2.96 -29.05 -13.34
C SER A 133 -4.36 -28.47 -13.12
N THR A 134 -4.45 -27.17 -12.82
CA THR A 134 -5.74 -26.49 -12.73
C THR A 134 -6.32 -26.35 -14.13
N ARG A 135 -7.19 -27.28 -14.53
CA ARG A 135 -7.85 -27.25 -15.84
C ARG A 135 -8.43 -25.86 -16.08
N ARG A 136 -8.07 -25.24 -17.21
CA ARG A 136 -8.60 -23.93 -17.59
C ARG A 136 -10.13 -24.02 -17.62
N ARG A 137 -10.77 -23.09 -16.91
CA ARG A 137 -12.21 -22.92 -16.96
C ARG A 137 -12.69 -22.68 -18.39
N GLN A 138 -13.81 -23.30 -18.76
CA GLN A 138 -14.42 -23.16 -20.09
C GLN A 138 -15.46 -22.03 -20.13
N ASP A 139 -15.90 -21.55 -18.96
CA ASP A 139 -16.86 -20.46 -18.79
C ASP A 139 -16.21 -19.07 -18.79
N VAL A 140 -15.03 -18.92 -19.41
CA VAL A 140 -14.30 -17.65 -19.50
C VAL A 140 -13.89 -17.36 -20.94
N PRO A 141 -13.91 -16.07 -21.37
CA PRO A 141 -13.49 -15.69 -22.72
C PRO A 141 -12.09 -16.23 -23.04
N ASP A 142 -11.84 -16.60 -24.30
CA ASP A 142 -10.48 -16.85 -24.73
C ASP A 142 -9.76 -15.52 -24.95
N LEU A 143 -8.51 -15.45 -24.50
CA LEU A 143 -7.73 -14.22 -24.58
C LEU A 143 -6.75 -14.33 -25.74
N PRO A 144 -6.68 -13.28 -26.60
CA PRO A 144 -5.65 -13.24 -27.63
C PRO A 144 -4.26 -13.25 -26.98
N LYS A 145 -3.26 -13.70 -27.73
CA LYS A 145 -1.86 -13.58 -27.35
C LYS A 145 -1.26 -12.47 -28.20
N GLY A 146 -0.69 -11.46 -27.55
CA GLY A 146 0.08 -10.44 -28.24
C GLY A 146 1.41 -11.01 -28.74
N ASP A 147 1.96 -10.40 -29.78
CA ASP A 147 3.29 -10.74 -30.29
C ASP A 147 4.33 -10.43 -29.22
N ARG A 148 5.15 -11.42 -28.86
CA ARG A 148 6.14 -11.29 -27.79
C ARG A 148 7.24 -10.32 -28.22
N ARG A 149 7.50 -9.33 -27.37
CA ARG A 149 8.59 -8.35 -27.49
C ARG A 149 9.24 -8.13 -26.14
N ASP A 150 10.56 -8.05 -26.13
CA ASP A 150 11.33 -7.72 -24.94
C ASP A 150 11.20 -6.22 -24.60
N GLY A 151 11.49 -5.91 -23.33
CA GLY A 151 11.44 -4.56 -22.79
C GLY A 151 10.10 -4.17 -22.18
N THR A 152 10.13 -3.02 -21.50
CA THR A 152 9.07 -2.51 -20.64
C THR A 152 8.36 -1.29 -21.24
N VAL A 153 8.95 -0.65 -22.24
CA VAL A 153 8.42 0.58 -22.85
C VAL A 153 7.43 0.29 -23.97
N ALA A 154 6.22 0.83 -23.88
CA ALA A 154 5.18 0.64 -24.89
C ALA A 154 5.58 1.17 -26.28
N ARG A 155 5.10 0.52 -27.36
CA ARG A 155 5.38 0.93 -28.74
C ARG A 155 4.99 2.40 -29.00
N GLN A 156 5.87 3.12 -29.69
CA GLN A 156 5.59 4.47 -30.17
C GLN A 156 4.60 4.42 -31.34
N LEU A 157 3.58 5.27 -31.27
CA LEU A 157 2.58 5.47 -32.31
C LEU A 157 2.74 6.87 -32.88
N THR A 158 2.40 7.04 -34.16
CA THR A 158 2.37 8.35 -34.82
C THR A 158 0.93 8.75 -35.04
N SER A 159 0.55 9.92 -34.54
CA SER A 159 -0.76 10.50 -34.78
C SER A 159 -0.92 10.92 -36.25
N PRO A 160 -2.15 11.08 -36.77
CA PRO A 160 -2.37 11.60 -38.12
C PRO A 160 -1.69 12.94 -38.40
N ASN A 161 -1.43 13.74 -37.35
CA ASN A 161 -0.77 15.04 -37.44
C ASN A 161 0.78 14.94 -37.39
N GLY A 162 1.35 13.73 -37.47
CA GLY A 162 2.80 13.49 -37.47
C GLY A 162 3.46 13.45 -36.08
N ASN A 163 2.73 13.81 -35.01
CA ASN A 163 3.27 13.75 -33.65
C ASN A 163 3.40 12.31 -33.18
N SER A 164 4.57 11.95 -32.65
CA SER A 164 4.83 10.64 -32.07
C SER A 164 4.49 10.63 -30.57
N TYR A 165 3.87 9.56 -30.09
CA TYR A 165 3.51 9.41 -28.69
C TYR A 165 3.49 7.92 -28.28
N ARG A 166 3.68 7.64 -27.00
CA ARG A 166 3.49 6.30 -26.43
C ARG A 166 2.22 6.31 -25.59
N PRO A 167 1.18 5.54 -25.96
CA PRO A 167 -0.08 5.59 -25.23
C PRO A 167 0.09 4.90 -23.86
N SER A 168 -0.35 5.59 -22.81
CA SER A 168 -0.52 5.00 -21.49
C SER A 168 -1.99 4.96 -21.14
N MET A 169 -2.35 4.07 -20.22
CA MET A 169 -3.73 3.89 -19.81
C MET A 169 -3.87 3.98 -18.30
N PHE A 170 -4.90 4.70 -17.87
CA PHE A 170 -5.47 4.56 -16.54
C PHE A 170 -6.71 3.68 -16.62
N PHE A 171 -6.87 2.74 -15.70
CA PHE A 171 -8.12 2.02 -15.55
C PHE A 171 -8.40 1.65 -14.12
N THR A 172 -9.66 1.28 -13.85
CA THR A 172 -10.08 0.75 -12.57
C THR A 172 -10.82 -0.56 -12.73
N VAL A 173 -10.60 -1.48 -11.79
CA VAL A 173 -11.33 -2.75 -11.68
C VAL A 173 -11.78 -2.96 -10.25
N THR A 174 -12.94 -3.57 -10.07
CA THR A 174 -13.52 -3.77 -8.74
C THR A 174 -13.95 -5.20 -8.56
N LEU A 175 -13.81 -5.73 -7.35
CA LEU A 175 -14.61 -6.88 -6.96
C LEU A 175 -16.12 -6.57 -7.11
N GLY A 176 -16.90 -7.62 -7.32
CA GLY A 176 -18.35 -7.51 -7.51
C GLY A 176 -19.11 -7.00 -6.28
N SER A 177 -20.42 -7.20 -6.29
CA SER A 177 -21.26 -7.04 -5.11
C SER A 177 -21.74 -8.41 -4.64
N TYR A 178 -21.89 -8.59 -3.33
CA TYR A 178 -22.31 -9.85 -2.72
C TYR A 178 -23.78 -9.82 -2.30
N GLY A 179 -24.55 -8.96 -2.97
CA GLY A 179 -25.96 -8.69 -2.75
C GLY A 179 -26.37 -7.33 -3.33
N PRO A 180 -27.68 -6.99 -3.31
CA PRO A 180 -28.15 -5.68 -3.77
C PRO A 180 -27.59 -4.54 -2.91
N VAL A 181 -27.14 -3.46 -3.54
CA VAL A 181 -26.61 -2.25 -2.87
C VAL A 181 -27.42 -1.00 -3.24
N HIS A 182 -27.36 0.01 -2.37
CA HIS A 182 -27.94 1.33 -2.60
C HIS A 182 -27.30 1.96 -3.84
N ALA A 183 -28.13 2.56 -4.69
CA ALA A 183 -27.69 3.28 -5.88
C ALA A 183 -26.78 4.46 -5.52
N GLU A 184 -25.81 4.77 -6.37
CA GLU A 184 -24.91 5.91 -6.18
C GLU A 184 -25.63 7.25 -6.30
N SER A 185 -26.63 7.30 -7.17
CA SER A 185 -27.51 8.45 -7.36
C SER A 185 -28.84 8.00 -7.97
N GLY A 186 -29.84 8.88 -7.92
CA GLY A 186 -31.13 8.64 -8.53
C GLY A 186 -32.08 7.83 -7.66
N ARG A 187 -33.16 7.33 -8.27
CA ARG A 187 -34.18 6.52 -7.58
C ARG A 187 -33.58 5.17 -7.19
N CYS A 188 -33.60 4.87 -5.90
CA CYS A 188 -33.04 3.65 -5.35
C CYS A 188 -34.12 2.59 -5.08
N ARG A 189 -33.70 1.32 -5.09
CA ARG A 189 -34.55 0.20 -4.66
C ARG A 189 -34.94 0.22 -3.19
N CYS A 190 -34.31 1.05 -2.36
CA CYS A 190 -34.77 1.28 -0.97
C CYS A 190 -36.03 2.16 -0.90
N GLY A 191 -36.51 2.71 -2.02
CA GLY A 191 -37.66 3.64 -2.05
C GLY A 191 -37.26 5.11 -2.02
N GLU A 192 -36.03 5.43 -1.61
CA GLU A 192 -35.51 6.79 -1.54
C GLU A 192 -34.78 7.21 -2.82
N HIS A 193 -34.63 8.53 -3.00
CA HIS A 193 -33.81 9.10 -4.06
C HIS A 193 -32.46 9.54 -3.51
N HIS A 194 -31.37 8.91 -3.94
CA HIS A 194 -30.02 9.28 -3.50
C HIS A 194 -29.47 10.43 -4.33
N ARG A 195 -28.96 11.46 -3.67
CA ARG A 195 -28.10 12.47 -4.32
C ARG A 195 -26.66 11.93 -4.40
N PRO A 196 -25.86 12.38 -5.38
CA PRO A 196 -24.42 12.09 -5.40
C PRO A 196 -23.79 12.40 -4.04
N GLY A 197 -23.03 11.45 -3.50
CA GLY A 197 -22.40 11.57 -2.19
C GLY A 197 -23.23 11.07 -1.01
N SER A 198 -24.50 10.66 -1.21
CA SER A 198 -25.36 10.07 -0.17
C SER A 198 -24.59 9.09 0.73
N PRO A 199 -24.68 9.18 2.07
CA PRO A 199 -23.85 8.34 2.94
C PRO A 199 -24.21 6.85 2.81
N LEU A 200 -25.43 6.50 2.42
CA LEU A 200 -25.88 5.12 2.19
C LEU A 200 -25.48 4.57 0.81
N ALA A 201 -25.13 5.42 -0.16
CA ALA A 201 -24.79 4.97 -1.51
C ALA A 201 -23.69 3.92 -1.51
N GLY A 202 -23.92 2.82 -2.21
CA GLY A 202 -23.01 1.67 -2.28
C GLY A 202 -23.06 0.74 -1.06
N MET A 203 -23.85 1.00 -0.02
CA MET A 203 -24.07 0.05 1.10
C MET A 203 -25.01 -1.10 0.70
N PRO A 204 -24.96 -2.28 1.34
CA PRO A 204 -25.95 -3.32 1.14
C PRO A 204 -27.37 -2.85 1.48
N LEU A 205 -28.32 -3.06 0.58
CA LEU A 205 -29.75 -2.81 0.81
C LEU A 205 -30.32 -3.75 1.88
N PHE A 206 -29.84 -4.99 1.90
CA PHE A 206 -30.27 -6.02 2.85
C PHE A 206 -29.05 -6.63 3.53
N PRO A 207 -28.48 -5.97 4.56
CA PRO A 207 -27.27 -6.46 5.22
C PRO A 207 -27.39 -7.90 5.72
N HIS A 208 -28.56 -8.34 6.18
CA HIS A 208 -28.77 -9.72 6.66
C HIS A 208 -28.75 -10.80 5.56
N ARG A 209 -28.89 -10.42 4.26
CA ARG A 209 -28.82 -11.33 3.10
C ARG A 209 -27.56 -11.13 2.27
N TYR A 210 -26.67 -10.23 2.68
CA TYR A 210 -25.42 -9.98 1.98
C TYR A 210 -24.46 -11.14 2.25
N ASP A 211 -23.85 -11.70 1.21
CA ASP A 211 -22.92 -12.82 1.33
C ASP A 211 -21.55 -12.34 1.80
N TYR A 212 -21.44 -12.13 3.12
CA TYR A 212 -20.20 -11.68 3.75
C TYR A 212 -19.10 -12.73 3.72
N ARG A 213 -19.45 -14.02 3.66
CA ARG A 213 -18.45 -15.09 3.60
C ARG A 213 -17.68 -14.99 2.29
N ARG A 214 -18.40 -14.93 1.17
CA ARG A 214 -17.80 -14.72 -0.14
C ARG A 214 -17.06 -13.40 -0.22
N ALA A 215 -17.65 -12.33 0.32
CA ALA A 215 -17.00 -11.02 0.39
C ALA A 215 -15.64 -11.09 1.10
N ALA A 216 -15.58 -11.77 2.24
CA ALA A 216 -14.35 -11.93 3.01
C ALA A 216 -13.31 -12.77 2.26
N LEU A 217 -13.69 -13.92 1.67
CA LEU A 217 -12.77 -14.74 0.88
C LEU A 217 -12.20 -13.98 -0.32
N ASP A 218 -13.04 -13.24 -1.05
CA ASP A 218 -12.58 -12.45 -2.19
C ASP A 218 -11.62 -11.32 -1.77
N VAL A 219 -11.84 -10.70 -0.60
CA VAL A 219 -10.92 -9.67 -0.07
C VAL A 219 -9.61 -10.29 0.43
N LEU A 220 -9.66 -11.43 1.13
CA LEU A 220 -8.48 -12.16 1.60
C LEU A 220 -7.56 -12.57 0.46
N HIS A 221 -8.13 -13.00 -0.67
CA HIS A 221 -7.38 -13.49 -1.83
C HIS A 221 -7.28 -12.47 -2.98
N PHE A 222 -7.62 -11.20 -2.71
CA PHE A 222 -7.62 -10.16 -3.74
C PHE A 222 -6.24 -9.99 -4.40
N GLY A 223 -5.15 -10.07 -3.63
CA GLY A 223 -3.78 -10.00 -4.16
C GLY A 223 -3.53 -11.06 -5.24
N LYS A 224 -3.89 -12.32 -4.96
CA LYS A 224 -3.73 -13.42 -5.92
C LYS A 224 -4.59 -13.26 -7.18
N LEU A 225 -5.75 -12.60 -7.09
CA LEU A 225 -6.55 -12.24 -8.25
C LEU A 225 -5.88 -11.14 -9.09
N VAL A 226 -5.30 -10.13 -8.44
CA VAL A 226 -4.56 -9.04 -9.07
C VAL A 226 -3.29 -9.56 -9.76
N ASP A 227 -2.57 -10.52 -9.18
CA ASP A 227 -1.41 -11.14 -9.84
C ASP A 227 -1.80 -11.83 -11.15
N ARG A 228 -2.97 -12.47 -11.19
CA ARG A 228 -3.52 -13.06 -12.41
C ARG A 228 -3.90 -12.00 -13.44
N LEU A 229 -4.37 -10.83 -13.01
CA LEU A 229 -4.64 -9.69 -13.89
C LEU A 229 -3.36 -9.24 -14.59
N TRP A 230 -2.25 -9.08 -13.85
CA TRP A 230 -0.96 -8.68 -14.45
C TRP A 230 -0.45 -9.69 -15.46
N LYS A 231 -0.51 -10.98 -15.12
CA LYS A 231 -0.14 -12.08 -16.03
C LYS A 231 -0.96 -12.05 -17.32
N ASN A 232 -2.27 -11.84 -17.21
CA ASN A 232 -3.16 -11.75 -18.38
C ASN A 232 -2.90 -10.48 -19.21
N LEU A 233 -2.70 -9.32 -18.57
CA LEU A 233 -2.40 -8.07 -19.26
C LEU A 233 -1.10 -8.17 -20.05
N ARG A 234 -0.02 -8.70 -19.46
CA ARG A 234 1.27 -8.90 -20.15
C ARG A 234 1.15 -9.89 -21.30
N ARG A 235 0.43 -11.00 -21.11
CA ARG A 235 0.17 -12.00 -22.16
C ARG A 235 -0.58 -11.41 -23.35
N VAL A 236 -1.61 -10.59 -23.09
CA VAL A 236 -2.41 -9.95 -24.14
C VAL A 236 -1.65 -8.82 -24.81
N ALA A 237 -0.89 -8.04 -24.04
CA ALA A 237 -0.10 -6.92 -24.55
C ALA A 237 1.13 -7.37 -25.35
N GLY A 238 1.67 -8.56 -25.07
CA GLY A 238 2.85 -9.10 -25.75
C GLY A 238 4.19 -8.57 -25.23
N PHE A 239 4.21 -7.80 -24.14
CA PHE A 239 5.45 -7.29 -23.53
C PHE A 239 5.29 -7.16 -22.03
N GLU A 240 6.38 -6.81 -21.33
CA GLU A 240 6.35 -6.55 -19.90
C GLU A 240 5.69 -5.21 -19.57
N MET A 241 4.37 -5.16 -19.71
CA MET A 241 3.55 -4.02 -19.33
C MET A 241 3.76 -3.71 -17.85
N GLN A 242 4.37 -2.54 -17.58
CA GLN A 242 4.60 -2.04 -16.24
C GLN A 242 3.37 -1.34 -15.70
N TYR A 243 3.23 -1.34 -14.38
CA TYR A 243 2.10 -0.71 -13.69
C TYR A 243 2.52 0.02 -12.42
N PHE A 244 1.73 1.05 -12.11
CA PHE A 244 1.60 1.64 -10.79
C PHE A 244 0.14 1.53 -10.40
N ALA A 245 -0.17 0.81 -9.33
CA ALA A 245 -1.53 0.56 -8.91
C ALA A 245 -1.71 0.81 -7.42
N THR A 246 -2.94 1.18 -7.04
CA THR A 246 -3.33 1.35 -5.66
C THR A 246 -4.62 0.62 -5.37
N VAL A 247 -4.66 -0.04 -4.22
CA VAL A 247 -5.83 -0.78 -3.73
C VAL A 247 -6.61 0.11 -2.79
N GLU A 248 -7.91 0.19 -2.99
CA GLU A 248 -8.85 0.97 -2.19
C GLU A 248 -10.15 0.18 -1.99
N PRO A 249 -10.84 0.27 -0.84
CA PRO A 249 -12.14 -0.36 -0.72
C PRO A 249 -13.23 0.54 -1.32
N GLN A 250 -14.19 -0.07 -2.02
CA GLN A 250 -15.48 0.56 -2.23
C GLN A 250 -16.26 0.65 -0.92
N ARG A 251 -17.28 1.50 -0.89
CA ARG A 251 -18.15 1.66 0.28
C ARG A 251 -18.62 0.33 0.87
N ARG A 252 -19.04 -0.63 0.03
CA ARG A 252 -19.43 -2.02 0.41
C ARG A 252 -18.30 -2.94 0.90
N GLY A 253 -17.09 -2.42 1.16
CA GLY A 253 -15.92 -3.20 1.55
C GLY A 253 -15.27 -4.03 0.43
N ALA A 254 -15.81 -4.01 -0.79
CA ALA A 254 -15.23 -4.70 -1.94
C ALA A 254 -13.94 -4.00 -2.38
N MET A 255 -12.83 -4.73 -2.54
CA MET A 255 -11.57 -4.15 -3.02
C MET A 255 -11.72 -3.64 -4.47
N HIS A 256 -11.10 -2.49 -4.69
CA HIS A 256 -11.03 -1.74 -5.93
C HIS A 256 -9.56 -1.43 -6.22
N LEU A 257 -9.20 -1.51 -7.50
CA LEU A 257 -7.85 -1.26 -7.95
C LEU A 257 -7.86 -0.08 -8.91
N HIS A 258 -7.04 0.92 -8.62
CA HIS A 258 -6.70 2.00 -9.54
C HIS A 258 -5.37 1.66 -10.19
N VAL A 259 -5.28 1.75 -11.51
CA VAL A 259 -4.09 1.30 -12.23
C VAL A 259 -3.66 2.33 -13.26
N ALA A 260 -2.41 2.74 -13.18
CA ALA A 260 -1.65 3.34 -14.27
C ALA A 260 -0.82 2.23 -14.93
N THR A 261 -0.86 2.17 -16.27
CA THR A 261 -0.02 1.25 -17.06
C THR A 261 0.83 2.03 -18.06
N ARG A 262 2.07 1.54 -18.28
CA ARG A 262 2.89 1.96 -19.42
C ARG A 262 2.49 1.10 -20.61
N GLY A 263 1.77 1.70 -21.55
CA GLY A 263 1.05 0.99 -22.59
C GLY A 263 -0.46 1.14 -22.46
N ALA A 264 -1.16 0.81 -23.53
CA ALA A 264 -2.60 0.91 -23.60
C ALA A 264 -3.18 -0.24 -24.42
N MET A 265 -4.45 -0.53 -24.16
CA MET A 265 -5.27 -1.41 -24.97
C MET A 265 -6.66 -0.80 -25.15
N THR A 266 -7.45 -1.38 -26.02
CA THR A 266 -8.84 -0.95 -26.23
C THR A 266 -9.69 -1.29 -25.01
N GLY A 267 -10.75 -0.53 -24.78
CA GLY A 267 -11.69 -0.81 -23.69
C GLY A 267 -12.41 -2.15 -23.84
N SER A 268 -12.64 -2.64 -25.06
CA SER A 268 -13.20 -3.98 -25.29
C SER A 268 -12.23 -5.07 -24.83
N LEU A 269 -10.97 -4.99 -25.25
CA LEU A 269 -9.94 -5.95 -24.88
C LEU A 269 -9.67 -5.95 -23.38
N LEU A 270 -9.63 -4.78 -22.74
CA LEU A 270 -9.51 -4.69 -21.28
C LEU A 270 -10.68 -5.38 -20.56
N ARG A 271 -11.92 -5.20 -21.02
CA ARG A 271 -13.08 -5.87 -20.42
C ARG A 271 -13.02 -7.38 -20.59
N GLU A 272 -12.54 -7.87 -21.74
CA GLU A 272 -12.32 -9.31 -21.98
C GLU A 272 -11.24 -9.87 -21.03
N VAL A 273 -10.11 -9.17 -20.88
CA VAL A 273 -9.05 -9.52 -19.92
C VAL A 273 -9.60 -9.62 -18.50
N VAL A 274 -10.35 -8.61 -18.05
CA VAL A 274 -10.94 -8.59 -16.70
C VAL A 274 -11.94 -9.73 -16.53
N ALA A 275 -12.83 -9.97 -17.51
CA ALA A 275 -13.81 -11.05 -17.48
C ALA A 275 -13.17 -12.45 -17.49
N ALA A 276 -12.02 -12.60 -18.15
CA ALA A 276 -11.25 -13.84 -18.19
C ALA A 276 -10.31 -14.04 -16.99
N THR A 277 -10.17 -13.03 -16.12
CA THR A 277 -9.30 -13.10 -14.94
C THR A 277 -10.03 -13.70 -13.74
N TYR A 278 -9.52 -14.82 -13.25
CA TYR A 278 -10.03 -15.51 -12.06
C TYR A 278 -8.88 -16.14 -11.26
N HIS A 279 -9.13 -16.38 -9.98
CA HIS A 279 -8.25 -17.14 -9.09
C HIS A 279 -9.03 -18.31 -8.48
N GLN A 280 -8.48 -19.53 -8.58
CA GLN A 280 -9.06 -20.74 -7.98
C GLN A 280 -8.26 -21.15 -6.75
N LEU A 281 -8.95 -21.27 -5.63
CA LEU A 281 -8.37 -21.67 -4.36
C LEU A 281 -8.58 -23.17 -4.15
N TRP A 282 -7.56 -23.96 -4.46
CA TRP A 282 -7.56 -25.42 -4.27
C TRP A 282 -7.06 -25.79 -2.88
N TRP A 283 -7.84 -25.41 -1.89
CA TRP A 283 -7.58 -25.69 -0.48
C TRP A 283 -8.55 -26.74 0.05
N PRO A 284 -8.26 -27.32 1.24
CA PRO A 284 -9.23 -28.16 1.94
C PRO A 284 -10.58 -27.42 2.11
N PRO A 285 -11.71 -28.14 2.07
CA PRO A 285 -13.03 -27.55 2.30
C PRO A 285 -13.09 -26.83 3.65
N HIS A 286 -13.57 -25.59 3.64
CA HIS A 286 -13.65 -24.74 4.84
C HIS A 286 -14.94 -23.92 4.86
N ASP A 287 -16.02 -24.49 4.32
CA ASP A 287 -17.34 -23.88 4.28
C ASP A 287 -17.99 -23.77 5.65
N THR A 288 -17.85 -24.83 6.44
CA THR A 288 -18.41 -24.92 7.78
C THR A 288 -17.29 -25.17 8.79
N PRO A 289 -17.13 -24.34 9.84
CA PRO A 289 -16.19 -24.62 10.91
C PRO A 289 -16.64 -25.87 11.68
N VAL A 290 -15.68 -26.76 11.94
CA VAL A 290 -15.86 -27.94 12.80
C VAL A 290 -15.88 -27.52 14.27
N TYR A 291 -15.02 -26.57 14.63
CA TYR A 291 -14.87 -26.05 15.99
C TYR A 291 -15.40 -24.62 16.08
N THR A 292 -16.60 -24.46 16.63
CA THR A 292 -17.25 -23.17 16.85
C THR A 292 -17.06 -22.63 18.27
N ASP A 293 -17.00 -23.53 19.26
CA ASP A 293 -16.75 -23.22 20.67
C ASP A 293 -15.25 -23.06 20.95
N PRO A 294 -14.77 -21.88 21.38
CA PRO A 294 -13.38 -21.68 21.77
C PRO A 294 -12.86 -22.67 22.82
N ALA A 295 -13.71 -23.15 23.73
CA ALA A 295 -13.33 -24.10 24.77
C ALA A 295 -13.06 -25.52 24.20
N ARG A 296 -13.61 -25.82 23.02
CA ARG A 296 -13.45 -27.12 22.34
C ARG A 296 -12.39 -27.11 21.24
N MET A 297 -11.67 -26.01 21.08
CA MET A 297 -10.63 -25.90 20.06
C MET A 297 -9.56 -27.00 20.21
N PRO A 298 -8.97 -27.46 19.09
CA PRO A 298 -7.85 -28.38 19.08
C PRO A 298 -6.69 -27.88 19.94
N ILE A 299 -5.95 -28.82 20.53
CA ILE A 299 -4.81 -28.53 21.41
C ILE A 299 -3.54 -29.16 20.88
N TRP A 300 -2.42 -28.49 21.08
CA TRP A 300 -1.10 -29.03 20.76
C TRP A 300 -0.78 -30.22 21.65
N ASN A 301 -0.38 -31.34 21.05
CA ASN A 301 0.22 -32.47 21.74
C ASN A 301 1.71 -32.48 21.43
N ALA A 302 2.54 -32.20 22.44
CA ALA A 302 3.99 -32.12 22.29
C ALA A 302 4.62 -33.47 21.92
N ASP A 303 4.10 -34.58 22.45
CA ASP A 303 4.64 -35.92 22.21
C ASP A 303 4.40 -36.37 20.77
N LEU A 304 3.27 -35.97 20.19
CA LEU A 304 2.92 -36.28 18.80
C LEU A 304 3.41 -35.23 17.80
N GLY A 305 3.87 -34.07 18.28
CA GLY A 305 4.19 -32.92 17.42
C GLY A 305 3.00 -32.47 16.55
N ALA A 306 1.77 -32.59 17.05
CA ALA A 306 0.55 -32.36 16.27
C ALA A 306 -0.58 -31.74 17.08
N PHE A 307 -1.48 -31.02 16.40
CA PHE A 307 -2.77 -30.65 16.97
C PHE A 307 -3.72 -31.84 16.99
N VAL A 308 -4.31 -32.07 18.15
CA VAL A 308 -5.31 -33.12 18.36
C VAL A 308 -6.65 -32.53 18.74
N ASP A 309 -7.73 -33.22 18.37
CA ASP A 309 -9.05 -32.94 18.89
C ASP A 309 -9.05 -33.06 20.42
N ARG A 310 -9.61 -32.06 21.11
CA ARG A 310 -9.57 -32.01 22.58
C ARG A 310 -10.30 -33.19 23.23
N SER A 311 -11.39 -33.65 22.63
CA SER A 311 -12.29 -34.66 23.20
C SER A 311 -11.85 -36.09 22.87
N THR A 312 -11.51 -36.35 21.61
CA THR A 312 -11.15 -37.68 21.12
C THR A 312 -9.65 -37.94 21.19
N ARG A 313 -8.84 -36.88 21.38
CA ARG A 313 -7.37 -36.92 21.39
C ARG A 313 -6.75 -37.44 20.09
N ARG A 314 -7.54 -37.56 19.02
CA ARG A 314 -7.07 -37.96 17.69
C ARG A 314 -6.36 -36.79 17.00
N PRO A 315 -5.23 -37.03 16.32
CA PRO A 315 -4.56 -36.00 15.54
C PRO A 315 -5.47 -35.54 14.39
N LEU A 316 -5.41 -34.23 14.12
CA LEU A 316 -6.04 -33.66 12.93
C LEU A 316 -5.20 -33.98 11.70
N PRO A 317 -5.81 -34.09 10.50
CA PRO A 317 -5.07 -34.15 9.24
C PRO A 317 -4.09 -32.98 9.10
N THR A 318 -2.87 -33.28 8.69
CA THR A 318 -1.89 -32.28 8.29
C THR A 318 -2.35 -31.53 7.03
N TRP A 319 -1.72 -30.39 6.76
CA TRP A 319 -1.98 -29.63 5.53
C TRP A 319 -1.79 -30.48 4.27
N SER A 320 -0.69 -31.24 4.20
CA SER A 320 -0.37 -32.10 3.05
C SER A 320 -1.40 -33.22 2.88
N GLU A 321 -1.75 -33.94 3.95
CA GLU A 321 -2.78 -35.00 3.89
C GLU A 321 -4.15 -34.44 3.48
N ALA A 322 -4.49 -33.24 3.95
CA ALA A 322 -5.73 -32.58 3.56
C ALA A 322 -5.72 -32.24 2.05
N LEU A 323 -4.60 -31.79 1.50
CA LEU A 323 -4.46 -31.56 0.05
C LEU A 323 -4.47 -32.85 -0.76
N ASP A 324 -3.82 -33.91 -0.26
CA ASP A 324 -3.85 -35.25 -0.86
C ASP A 324 -5.28 -35.77 -0.97
N ALA A 325 -6.12 -35.55 0.05
CA ALA A 325 -7.53 -35.90 -0.01
C ALA A 325 -8.28 -35.12 -1.11
N VAL A 326 -7.95 -33.83 -1.33
CA VAL A 326 -8.52 -33.05 -2.44
C VAL A 326 -7.96 -33.49 -3.81
N ASP A 327 -6.72 -33.99 -3.88
CA ASP A 327 -6.14 -34.54 -5.11
C ASP A 327 -6.74 -35.90 -5.47
N ALA A 328 -7.01 -36.74 -4.46
CA ALA A 328 -7.57 -38.08 -4.63
C ALA A 328 -9.07 -38.08 -5.01
N ASP A 329 -9.81 -37.01 -4.72
CA ASP A 329 -11.23 -36.89 -5.07
C ASP A 329 -11.40 -36.41 -6.54
N PRO A 330 -11.85 -37.27 -7.48
CA PRO A 330 -12.07 -36.87 -8.86
C PRO A 330 -13.22 -35.86 -9.04
N ALA A 331 -14.09 -35.71 -8.04
CA ALA A 331 -15.17 -34.73 -8.03
C ALA A 331 -14.78 -33.42 -7.31
N ALA A 332 -13.54 -33.31 -6.83
CA ALA A 332 -13.06 -32.14 -6.11
C ALA A 332 -13.29 -30.85 -6.90
N ARG A 333 -13.74 -29.82 -6.18
CA ARG A 333 -13.94 -28.46 -6.70
C ARG A 333 -13.03 -27.51 -5.94
N PRO A 334 -12.61 -26.39 -6.55
CA PRO A 334 -11.90 -25.36 -5.80
C PRO A 334 -12.78 -24.88 -4.64
N ALA A 335 -12.21 -24.75 -3.44
CA ALA A 335 -12.91 -24.29 -2.25
C ALA A 335 -13.46 -22.87 -2.43
N HIS A 336 -12.81 -22.05 -3.27
CA HIS A 336 -13.30 -20.73 -3.64
C HIS A 336 -12.83 -20.32 -5.04
N VAL A 337 -13.61 -19.49 -5.72
CA VAL A 337 -13.23 -18.88 -7.00
C VAL A 337 -13.49 -17.39 -6.94
N SER A 338 -12.41 -16.61 -7.03
CA SER A 338 -12.46 -15.15 -7.04
C SER A 338 -12.45 -14.59 -8.46
N ARG A 339 -13.22 -13.51 -8.69
CA ARG A 339 -13.34 -12.81 -9.97
C ARG A 339 -13.60 -11.31 -9.74
N PHE A 340 -13.21 -10.50 -10.72
CA PHE A 340 -13.66 -9.11 -10.77
C PHE A 340 -15.15 -9.02 -11.12
N GLY A 341 -15.78 -7.94 -10.69
CA GLY A 341 -17.11 -7.54 -11.15
C GLY A 341 -17.06 -6.97 -12.58
N PRO A 342 -18.23 -6.69 -13.18
CA PRO A 342 -18.32 -6.21 -14.56
C PRO A 342 -17.86 -4.74 -14.74
N GLN A 343 -17.67 -4.01 -13.64
CA GLN A 343 -17.34 -2.60 -13.67
C GLN A 343 -15.85 -2.38 -14.01
N VAL A 344 -15.61 -1.84 -15.19
CA VAL A 344 -14.29 -1.41 -15.68
C VAL A 344 -14.42 0.01 -16.24
N ASP A 345 -13.72 0.97 -15.64
CA ASP A 345 -13.53 2.32 -16.20
C ASP A 345 -12.11 2.42 -16.76
N HIS A 346 -11.93 3.11 -17.89
CA HIS A 346 -10.60 3.28 -18.49
C HIS A 346 -10.50 4.61 -19.23
N LYS A 347 -9.28 5.15 -19.27
CA LYS A 347 -8.94 6.41 -19.93
C LYS A 347 -7.55 6.29 -20.53
N TRP A 348 -7.40 6.64 -21.79
CA TRP A 348 -6.07 6.84 -22.38
C TRP A 348 -5.53 8.20 -21.98
N LEU A 349 -4.23 8.21 -21.69
CA LEU A 349 -3.52 9.38 -21.18
C LEU A 349 -2.24 9.60 -21.96
N LEU A 350 -1.90 10.88 -22.14
CA LEU A 350 -0.67 11.33 -22.75
C LEU A 350 0.19 12.03 -21.70
N ALA A 351 1.50 11.97 -21.88
CA ALA A 351 2.47 12.63 -21.01
C ALA A 351 2.21 14.14 -20.94
N GLY A 352 2.50 14.76 -19.80
CA GLY A 352 2.45 16.22 -19.60
C GLY A 352 1.06 16.85 -19.59
N SER A 353 -0.02 16.08 -19.70
CA SER A 353 -1.38 16.64 -19.66
C SER A 353 -1.87 16.91 -18.23
N ASP A 354 -2.65 17.97 -18.02
CA ASP A 354 -3.34 18.25 -16.74
C ASP A 354 -4.23 17.10 -16.27
N ARG A 355 -4.72 16.29 -17.21
CA ARG A 355 -5.50 15.11 -16.92
C ARG A 355 -4.63 14.04 -16.25
N THR A 356 -3.42 13.81 -16.75
CA THR A 356 -2.46 12.86 -16.17
C THR A 356 -2.13 13.24 -14.72
N GLU A 357 -1.82 14.50 -14.47
CA GLU A 357 -1.52 14.99 -13.11
C GLU A 357 -2.70 14.81 -12.14
N ARG A 358 -3.93 15.07 -12.59
CA ARG A 358 -5.15 14.79 -11.82
C ARG A 358 -5.28 13.31 -11.48
N VAL A 359 -4.96 12.42 -12.41
CA VAL A 359 -5.04 10.97 -12.19
C VAL A 359 -3.95 10.46 -11.25
N ILE A 360 -2.73 11.01 -11.28
CA ILE A 360 -1.70 10.70 -10.28
C ILE A 360 -2.19 11.05 -8.86
N GLY A 361 -2.84 12.22 -8.73
CA GLY A 361 -3.48 12.63 -7.47
C GLY A 361 -4.56 11.65 -7.01
N TYR A 362 -5.34 11.11 -7.95
CA TYR A 362 -6.37 10.10 -7.68
C TYR A 362 -5.78 8.75 -7.27
N LEU A 363 -4.77 8.23 -7.99
CA LEU A 363 -4.06 6.99 -7.66
C LEU A 363 -3.51 7.03 -6.22
N CYS A 364 -2.92 8.16 -5.83
CA CYS A 364 -2.31 8.29 -4.52
C CYS A 364 -3.28 8.80 -3.43
N LYS A 365 -4.58 8.95 -3.72
CA LYS A 365 -5.53 9.67 -2.85
C LYS A 365 -5.63 9.08 -1.45
N TYR A 366 -5.78 7.77 -1.33
CA TYR A 366 -6.02 7.11 -0.03
C TYR A 366 -4.88 6.22 0.44
N LEU A 367 -3.67 6.42 -0.08
CA LEU A 367 -2.48 5.69 0.39
C LEU A 367 -2.14 5.93 1.86
N THR A 368 -2.64 7.02 2.45
CA THR A 368 -2.37 7.39 3.84
C THR A 368 -3.46 6.99 4.83
N LYS A 369 -4.60 6.47 4.35
CA LYS A 369 -5.70 6.01 5.18
C LYS A 369 -5.61 4.50 5.36
N SER A 370 -6.02 3.98 6.52
CA SER A 370 -6.27 2.53 6.63
C SER A 370 -7.48 2.14 5.76
N VAL A 371 -7.65 0.84 5.49
CA VAL A 371 -8.78 0.35 4.69
C VAL A 371 -10.09 0.73 5.38
N SER A 372 -10.20 0.56 6.69
CA SER A 372 -11.39 0.98 7.44
C SER A 372 -11.59 2.50 7.42
N ASP A 373 -10.54 3.31 7.54
CA ASP A 373 -10.67 4.78 7.64
C ASP A 373 -11.10 5.42 6.32
N THR A 374 -10.88 4.74 5.19
CA THR A 374 -11.46 5.18 3.91
C THR A 374 -12.97 5.01 3.87
N LEU A 375 -13.53 4.20 4.76
CA LEU A 375 -14.95 3.87 4.81
C LEU A 375 -15.67 4.57 5.95
N SER A 376 -15.04 4.83 7.10
CA SER A 376 -15.69 5.50 8.25
C SER A 376 -16.27 6.88 7.90
N GLY A 377 -17.45 7.19 8.46
CA GLY A 377 -18.02 8.55 8.42
C GLY A 377 -17.30 9.48 9.41
N GLU A 378 -17.48 10.79 9.26
CA GLU A 378 -16.91 11.79 10.18
C GLU A 378 -17.78 11.99 11.44
N ASP A 379 -19.05 11.56 11.40
CA ASP A 379 -20.01 11.67 12.51
C ASP A 379 -20.53 10.27 12.89
N ASP A 380 -20.09 9.77 14.05
CA ASP A 380 -20.45 8.45 14.57
C ASP A 380 -21.92 8.36 15.04
N HIS A 381 -22.63 9.50 15.15
CA HIS A 381 -24.04 9.56 15.53
C HIS A 381 -24.99 9.61 14.31
N ASP A 382 -24.46 9.73 13.09
CA ASP A 382 -25.26 9.62 11.87
C ASP A 382 -25.76 8.16 11.69
N PRO A 383 -27.08 7.92 11.58
CA PRO A 383 -27.62 6.58 11.31
C PRO A 383 -26.97 5.88 10.11
N ALA A 384 -26.52 6.62 9.09
CA ALA A 384 -25.82 6.05 7.95
C ALA A 384 -24.37 5.66 8.28
N ALA A 385 -23.70 6.35 9.21
CA ALA A 385 -22.41 5.94 9.75
C ALA A 385 -22.54 4.67 10.60
N VAL A 386 -23.58 4.59 11.46
CA VAL A 386 -23.88 3.40 12.27
C VAL A 386 -24.16 2.17 11.38
N ALA A 387 -25.02 2.32 10.36
CA ALA A 387 -25.32 1.25 9.41
C ALA A 387 -24.06 0.74 8.69
N ARG A 388 -23.16 1.67 8.34
CA ARG A 388 -21.87 1.35 7.73
C ARG A 388 -20.95 0.59 8.69
N THR A 389 -20.82 1.05 9.92
CA THR A 389 -20.02 0.36 10.95
C THR A 389 -20.51 -1.07 11.16
N HIS A 390 -21.82 -1.28 11.29
CA HIS A 390 -22.40 -2.63 11.39
C HIS A 390 -22.15 -3.49 10.14
N HIS A 391 -22.19 -2.90 8.95
CA HIS A 391 -21.84 -3.61 7.72
C HIS A 391 -20.37 -4.06 7.74
N LEU A 392 -19.44 -3.18 8.13
CA LEU A 392 -18.02 -3.51 8.24
C LEU A 392 -17.73 -4.51 9.36
N ASP A 393 -18.47 -4.47 10.47
CA ASP A 393 -18.38 -5.46 11.55
C ASP A 393 -18.75 -6.86 11.06
N ARG A 394 -19.83 -6.98 10.27
CA ARG A 394 -20.26 -8.26 9.70
C ARG A 394 -19.23 -8.82 8.72
N LEU A 395 -18.64 -7.98 7.88
CA LEU A 395 -17.53 -8.39 7.00
C LEU A 395 -16.32 -8.85 7.83
N HIS A 396 -15.94 -8.05 8.82
CA HIS A 396 -14.80 -8.37 9.67
C HIS A 396 -14.99 -9.64 10.49
N ALA A 397 -16.21 -9.92 10.95
CA ALA A 397 -16.54 -11.15 11.67
C ALA A 397 -16.22 -12.41 10.84
N GLN A 398 -16.48 -12.38 9.52
CA GLN A 398 -16.10 -13.46 8.61
C GLN A 398 -14.59 -13.52 8.41
N VAL A 399 -13.95 -12.37 8.15
CA VAL A 399 -12.50 -12.28 7.97
C VAL A 399 -11.75 -12.87 9.17
N ARG A 400 -12.23 -12.67 10.41
CA ARG A 400 -11.57 -13.17 11.63
C ARG A 400 -11.52 -14.70 11.73
N THR A 401 -12.44 -15.42 11.09
CA THR A 401 -12.59 -16.87 11.25
C THR A 401 -12.18 -17.67 10.02
N LEU A 402 -12.16 -17.05 8.84
CA LEU A 402 -11.70 -17.66 7.61
C LEU A 402 -10.16 -17.80 7.59
N PRO A 403 -9.59 -18.85 6.98
CA PRO A 403 -8.15 -18.94 6.76
C PRO A 403 -7.69 -17.93 5.71
N CYS A 404 -6.60 -17.20 5.97
CA CYS A 404 -6.02 -16.24 5.01
C CYS A 404 -4.85 -16.80 4.19
N SER A 405 -4.26 -17.92 4.63
CA SER A 405 -3.12 -18.63 4.02
C SER A 405 -3.14 -20.09 4.45
N ASP A 406 -2.29 -20.92 3.85
CA ASP A 406 -2.00 -22.30 4.26
C ASP A 406 -1.44 -22.41 5.69
N GLU A 407 -0.65 -21.44 6.14
CA GLU A 407 -0.13 -21.38 7.52
C GLU A 407 -1.12 -20.77 8.54
N CYS A 408 -2.32 -20.41 8.11
CA CYS A 408 -3.24 -19.67 8.96
C CYS A 408 -3.77 -20.53 10.12
N ALA A 409 -3.57 -20.07 11.35
CA ALA A 409 -4.08 -20.71 12.57
C ALA A 409 -5.61 -20.97 12.59
N ASN A 410 -6.36 -20.29 11.72
CA ASN A 410 -7.80 -20.54 11.55
C ASN A 410 -8.11 -21.90 10.92
N TRP A 411 -7.17 -22.58 10.27
CA TRP A 411 -7.35 -23.96 9.79
C TRP A 411 -7.78 -24.92 10.88
N LEU A 412 -7.32 -24.69 12.11
CA LEU A 412 -7.70 -25.49 13.28
C LEU A 412 -9.20 -25.39 13.59
N ARG A 413 -9.89 -24.33 13.16
CA ARG A 413 -11.36 -24.23 13.26
C ARG A 413 -12.07 -25.20 12.30
N TYR A 414 -11.41 -25.55 11.20
CA TYR A 414 -11.93 -26.41 10.15
C TYR A 414 -11.37 -27.84 10.24
N GLY A 415 -10.68 -28.17 11.34
CA GLY A 415 -10.17 -29.52 11.59
C GLY A 415 -8.97 -29.90 10.72
N VAL A 416 -8.20 -28.93 10.23
CA VAL A 416 -6.96 -29.15 9.48
C VAL A 416 -5.82 -28.46 10.22
N GLN A 417 -4.65 -29.08 10.27
CA GLN A 417 -3.45 -28.43 10.79
C GLN A 417 -2.89 -27.48 9.72
N PRO A 418 -2.56 -26.21 10.07
CA PRO A 418 -1.92 -25.30 9.12
C PRO A 418 -0.54 -25.83 8.70
N LYS A 419 -0.06 -25.39 7.53
CA LYS A 419 1.32 -25.64 7.10
C LYS A 419 2.28 -25.10 8.18
N GLY A 420 3.32 -25.88 8.51
CA GLY A 420 4.28 -25.51 9.56
C GLY A 420 3.72 -25.47 10.99
N ALA A 421 2.64 -26.23 11.27
CA ALA A 421 2.01 -26.25 12.58
C ALA A 421 3.00 -26.55 13.73
N ASN A 422 2.93 -25.75 14.79
CA ASN A 422 3.76 -25.91 15.98
C ASN A 422 3.04 -25.43 17.24
N GLY A 423 3.60 -25.74 18.42
CA GLY A 423 3.01 -25.41 19.71
C GLY A 423 2.89 -23.92 20.05
N LYS A 424 3.47 -23.01 19.24
CA LYS A 424 3.30 -21.55 19.41
C LYS A 424 2.00 -21.04 18.77
N ILE A 425 1.33 -21.86 17.95
CA ILE A 425 0.09 -21.48 17.28
C ILE A 425 -1.09 -21.56 18.27
N THR A 426 -1.85 -20.47 18.37
CA THR A 426 -3.13 -20.46 19.10
C THR A 426 -4.28 -20.82 18.17
N ALA A 427 -4.99 -21.90 18.47
CA ALA A 427 -6.10 -22.39 17.66
C ALA A 427 -7.18 -21.32 17.41
N GLY A 428 -7.48 -21.06 16.14
CA GLY A 428 -8.50 -20.10 15.74
C GLY A 428 -8.14 -18.63 15.97
N HIS A 429 -6.86 -18.31 16.20
CA HIS A 429 -6.36 -16.95 16.35
C HIS A 429 -5.11 -16.71 15.50
N CYS A 430 -5.29 -16.18 14.28
CA CYS A 430 -4.19 -15.79 13.42
C CYS A 430 -3.80 -14.32 13.65
N ARG A 431 -2.49 -14.06 13.79
CA ARG A 431 -1.92 -12.71 14.09
C ARG A 431 -1.62 -11.89 12.83
N ARG A 432 -1.77 -12.46 11.64
CA ARG A 432 -1.50 -11.79 10.36
C ARG A 432 -2.39 -10.56 10.18
N LYS A 433 -1.85 -9.53 9.53
CA LYS A 433 -2.48 -8.22 9.39
C LYS A 433 -3.85 -8.25 8.70
N ALA A 434 -4.11 -9.23 7.83
CA ALA A 434 -5.40 -9.44 7.17
C ALA A 434 -6.56 -9.55 8.18
N HIS A 435 -6.34 -10.16 9.35
CA HIS A 435 -7.35 -10.34 10.38
C HIS A 435 -7.50 -9.15 11.32
N ARG A 436 -6.77 -8.04 11.12
CA ARG A 436 -6.98 -6.81 11.88
C ARG A 436 -8.14 -6.03 11.30
N ARG A 437 -8.95 -5.41 12.16
CA ARG A 437 -10.11 -4.61 11.76
C ARG A 437 -9.76 -3.53 10.74
N GLU A 438 -8.61 -2.88 10.92
CA GLU A 438 -8.10 -1.80 10.06
C GLU A 438 -7.87 -2.21 8.59
N ASN A 439 -7.67 -3.51 8.34
CA ASN A 439 -7.35 -4.04 7.00
C ASN A 439 -8.55 -4.74 6.34
N LEU A 440 -9.60 -5.07 7.11
CA LEU A 440 -10.84 -5.67 6.62
C LEU A 440 -10.61 -6.89 5.68
N GLY A 441 -9.58 -7.70 5.94
CA GLY A 441 -9.23 -8.87 5.13
C GLY A 441 -8.10 -8.63 4.13
N TYR A 442 -7.82 -7.38 3.75
CA TYR A 442 -6.75 -7.12 2.78
C TYR A 442 -5.39 -7.05 3.47
N GLY A 443 -4.69 -8.19 3.48
CA GLY A 443 -3.33 -8.32 4.00
C GLY A 443 -2.24 -7.91 3.00
N GLY A 444 -2.55 -7.32 1.85
CA GLY A 444 -1.53 -6.96 0.85
C GLY A 444 -0.96 -5.55 1.03
N ARG A 445 -0.01 -5.17 0.18
CA ARG A 445 0.47 -3.78 0.05
C ARG A 445 -0.61 -2.92 -0.61
N ARG A 446 -0.77 -1.66 -0.16
CA ARG A 446 -1.77 -0.72 -0.72
C ARG A 446 -1.32 -0.04 -2.00
N ALA A 447 -0.02 0.12 -2.19
CA ALA A 447 0.60 0.56 -3.44
C ALA A 447 1.37 -0.62 -4.05
N LEU A 448 1.02 -0.98 -5.28
CA LEU A 448 1.62 -2.05 -6.05
C LEU A 448 2.34 -1.40 -7.23
N VAL A 449 3.66 -1.50 -7.29
CA VAL A 449 4.46 -0.83 -8.31
C VAL A 449 5.41 -1.88 -8.90
N SER A 450 5.43 -2.01 -10.23
CA SER A 450 6.39 -2.89 -10.88
C SER A 450 7.83 -2.46 -10.56
N ARG A 451 8.76 -3.42 -10.38
CA ARG A 451 10.17 -3.11 -10.08
C ARG A 451 10.78 -2.19 -11.14
N ARG A 452 10.56 -2.52 -12.41
CA ARG A 452 11.00 -1.74 -13.58
C ARG A 452 10.05 -0.58 -13.95
N TRP A 453 9.29 -0.07 -12.98
CA TRP A 453 8.49 1.14 -13.20
C TRP A 453 9.40 2.37 -13.38
N THR A 454 10.42 2.53 -12.54
CA THR A 454 11.41 3.62 -12.71
C THR A 454 12.85 3.12 -12.77
N GLY A 455 13.11 1.85 -12.47
CA GLY A 455 14.46 1.34 -12.18
C GLY A 455 14.97 1.75 -10.79
N LYS A 456 14.50 2.89 -10.29
CA LYS A 456 14.84 3.45 -8.97
C LYS A 456 14.05 2.87 -7.79
N THR A 457 14.74 2.68 -6.67
CA THR A 457 14.22 2.47 -5.32
C THR A 457 13.60 3.74 -4.73
N LEU A 458 12.79 3.58 -3.67
CA LEU A 458 12.24 4.73 -2.94
C LEU A 458 13.32 5.59 -2.26
N THR A 459 14.48 5.02 -1.95
CA THR A 459 15.59 5.77 -1.34
C THR A 459 16.22 6.71 -2.35
N GLU A 460 16.44 6.25 -3.58
CA GLU A 460 16.93 7.09 -4.68
C GLU A 460 15.92 8.20 -5.01
N HIS A 461 14.62 7.88 -5.08
CA HIS A 461 13.57 8.91 -5.24
C HIS A 461 13.60 9.97 -4.12
N ARG A 462 14.00 9.61 -2.89
CA ARG A 462 14.18 10.60 -1.81
C ARG A 462 15.45 11.43 -2.02
N ALA A 463 16.54 10.80 -2.44
CA ALA A 463 17.81 11.46 -2.73
C ALA A 463 17.65 12.49 -3.87
N ASP A 464 17.05 12.11 -5.00
CA ASP A 464 16.77 13.00 -6.13
C ASP A 464 15.97 14.23 -5.70
N ARG A 465 14.94 14.02 -4.87
CA ARG A 465 14.12 15.11 -4.35
C ARG A 465 14.89 16.03 -3.39
N ALA A 466 15.79 15.47 -2.58
CA ALA A 466 16.65 16.25 -1.69
C ALA A 466 17.67 17.06 -2.49
N GLU A 467 18.24 16.47 -3.54
CA GLU A 467 19.20 17.09 -4.44
C GLU A 467 18.60 18.30 -5.17
N VAL A 468 17.38 18.20 -5.69
CA VAL A 468 16.66 19.35 -6.29
C VAL A 468 16.54 20.51 -5.29
N VAL A 469 16.23 20.22 -4.03
CA VAL A 469 16.13 21.25 -2.99
C VAL A 469 17.49 21.86 -2.70
N ARG A 470 18.54 21.03 -2.62
CA ARG A 470 19.92 21.49 -2.40
C ARG A 470 20.37 22.42 -3.53
N GLN A 471 20.18 22.04 -4.78
CA GLN A 471 20.55 22.86 -5.95
C GLN A 471 19.87 24.24 -5.93
N VAL A 472 18.56 24.29 -5.62
CA VAL A 472 17.83 25.56 -5.52
C VAL A 472 18.38 26.45 -4.41
N LEU A 473 18.74 25.88 -3.26
CA LEU A 473 19.28 26.63 -2.13
C LEU A 473 20.72 27.10 -2.39
N THR A 474 21.58 26.23 -2.92
CA THR A 474 22.95 26.57 -3.32
C THR A 474 22.96 27.68 -4.37
N ALA A 475 22.06 27.65 -5.36
CA ALA A 475 21.93 28.70 -6.36
C ALA A 475 21.55 30.08 -5.76
N ALA A 476 20.90 30.09 -4.60
CA ALA A 476 20.58 31.30 -3.84
C ALA A 476 21.68 31.68 -2.83
N GLY A 477 22.84 31.02 -2.85
CA GLY A 477 23.95 31.27 -1.92
C GLY A 477 23.69 30.76 -0.50
N ILE A 478 22.72 29.85 -0.32
CA ILE A 478 22.41 29.26 0.98
C ILE A 478 23.13 27.92 1.09
N ASP A 479 24.07 27.84 2.03
CA ASP A 479 24.76 26.60 2.34
C ASP A 479 23.86 25.65 3.12
N MET A 480 23.86 24.38 2.73
CA MET A 480 23.05 23.33 3.35
C MET A 480 23.98 22.32 4.03
N PRO A 481 23.64 21.85 5.25
CA PRO A 481 24.42 20.82 5.91
C PRO A 481 24.57 19.59 5.02
N ASP A 482 25.77 19.01 5.01
CA ASP A 482 26.06 17.80 4.26
C ASP A 482 25.22 16.63 4.81
N PRO A 483 24.37 15.99 3.98
CA PRO A 483 23.55 14.86 4.42
C PRO A 483 24.37 13.67 4.95
N ASP A 484 25.62 13.53 4.53
CA ASP A 484 26.52 12.44 4.94
C ASP A 484 27.47 12.82 6.08
N GLU A 485 27.38 14.05 6.60
CA GLU A 485 28.23 14.58 7.68
C GLU A 485 28.30 13.65 8.91
N TYR A 486 27.20 12.92 9.19
CA TYR A 486 27.07 12.01 10.33
C TYR A 486 26.77 10.56 9.90
N SER A 487 27.27 10.16 8.73
CA SER A 487 27.09 8.81 8.21
C SER A 487 27.66 7.77 9.18
N ALA A 488 26.90 6.70 9.43
CA ALA A 488 27.36 5.57 10.25
C ALA A 488 28.56 4.84 9.63
N ASN A 489 28.86 5.07 8.35
CA ASN A 489 29.99 4.48 7.65
C ASN A 489 31.14 5.47 7.46
N ALA A 490 31.03 6.71 7.95
CA ALA A 490 32.11 7.69 7.86
C ALA A 490 33.30 7.17 8.67
N PRO A 491 34.45 6.90 8.04
CA PRO A 491 35.61 6.37 8.75
C PRO A 491 36.25 7.47 9.61
N ASP A 492 36.75 7.09 10.77
CA ASP A 492 37.70 7.87 11.55
C ASP A 492 39.13 7.68 11.01
N GLU A 493 40.12 8.28 11.68
CA GLU A 493 41.54 8.17 11.31
C GLU A 493 42.07 6.72 11.35
N THR A 494 41.35 5.79 12.00
CA THR A 494 41.70 4.37 12.12
C THR A 494 40.94 3.47 11.14
N GLY A 495 40.04 4.05 10.33
CA GLY A 495 39.19 3.32 9.39
C GLY A 495 37.94 2.70 10.04
N GLN A 496 37.64 3.01 11.30
CA GLN A 496 36.43 2.57 12.00
C GLN A 496 35.30 3.59 11.86
N PRO A 497 34.03 3.18 12.02
CA PRO A 497 32.89 4.11 12.07
C PRO A 497 33.04 5.22 13.10
N ARG A 498 33.26 6.46 12.66
CA ARG A 498 33.37 7.63 13.54
C ARG A 498 32.08 7.90 14.31
N TYR A 499 30.93 7.77 13.65
CA TYR A 499 29.62 8.11 14.22
C TYR A 499 28.82 6.87 14.57
N ARG A 500 28.46 6.73 15.85
CA ARG A 500 27.59 5.66 16.35
C ARG A 500 26.21 6.20 16.69
N TRP A 501 25.19 5.45 16.30
CA TRP A 501 23.78 5.80 16.52
C TRP A 501 23.11 4.80 17.47
N GLU A 502 22.45 5.31 18.52
CA GLU A 502 21.76 4.51 19.53
C GLU A 502 20.34 5.02 19.78
N VAL A 503 19.36 4.13 19.95
CA VAL A 503 17.98 4.54 20.26
C VAL A 503 17.91 5.08 21.69
N VAL A 504 17.38 6.30 21.86
CA VAL A 504 17.09 6.87 23.19
C VAL A 504 15.88 6.17 23.78
N LYS A 505 16.03 5.56 24.95
CA LYS A 505 14.97 4.80 25.63
C LYS A 505 14.07 5.71 26.45
N LEU A 506 12.90 5.21 26.81
CA LEU A 506 11.94 5.94 27.66
C LEU A 506 12.52 6.28 29.04
N GLU A 507 13.42 5.44 29.53
CA GLU A 507 14.02 5.48 30.87
C GLU A 507 15.31 6.31 30.93
N ASP A 508 15.82 6.78 29.78
CA ASP A 508 17.07 7.54 29.73
C ASP A 508 16.89 8.90 30.45
N PRO A 509 17.79 9.26 31.39
CA PRO A 509 17.62 10.43 32.24
C PRO A 509 17.76 11.76 31.48
N ASP A 510 18.46 11.75 30.36
CA ASP A 510 18.69 12.91 29.50
C ASP A 510 17.72 12.98 28.31
N ARG A 511 16.66 12.16 28.34
CA ARG A 511 15.65 12.15 27.29
C ARG A 511 14.92 13.51 27.23
N PRO A 512 14.96 14.20 26.09
CA PRO A 512 14.31 15.50 25.94
C PRO A 512 12.79 15.37 25.92
N SER A 513 12.10 16.42 26.37
CA SER A 513 10.64 16.47 26.31
C SER A 513 10.15 16.61 24.87
N TYR A 514 8.85 16.40 24.66
CA TYR A 514 8.23 16.62 23.35
C TYR A 514 8.42 18.07 22.85
N VAL A 515 8.37 19.05 23.76
CA VAL A 515 8.51 20.47 23.44
C VAL A 515 9.95 20.77 22.99
N ASP A 516 10.94 20.20 23.69
CA ASP A 516 12.37 20.38 23.38
C ASP A 516 12.75 19.83 22.01
N ILE A 517 11.98 18.85 21.50
CA ILE A 517 12.22 18.24 20.20
C ILE A 517 11.42 18.90 19.09
N VAL A 518 10.10 19.04 19.28
CA VAL A 518 9.21 19.45 18.19
C VAL A 518 9.22 20.97 17.99
N GLY A 519 9.39 21.76 19.04
CA GLY A 519 9.49 23.23 18.95
C GLY A 519 10.63 23.68 18.02
N PRO A 520 11.89 23.29 18.31
CA PRO A 520 13.02 23.61 17.45
C PRO A 520 12.86 23.06 16.03
N ALA A 521 12.32 21.86 15.86
CA ALA A 521 12.10 21.26 14.55
C ALA A 521 11.08 22.05 13.71
N VAL A 522 10.02 22.59 14.32
CA VAL A 522 9.07 23.49 13.66
C VAL A 522 9.74 24.79 13.21
N ASN A 523 10.50 25.43 14.11
CA ASN A 523 11.21 26.67 13.80
C ASN A 523 12.23 26.48 12.67
N GLN A 524 12.99 25.39 12.70
CA GLN A 524 13.92 25.03 11.64
C GLN A 524 13.20 24.77 10.31
N ARG A 525 12.10 24.00 10.33
CA ARG A 525 11.32 23.70 9.12
C ARG A 525 10.71 24.95 8.51
N HIS A 526 10.20 25.86 9.32
CA HIS A 526 9.68 27.14 8.87
C HIS A 526 10.78 27.99 8.22
N ARG A 527 11.93 28.13 8.88
CA ARG A 527 13.08 28.88 8.35
C ARG A 527 13.53 28.34 6.99
N TRP A 528 13.71 27.03 6.88
CA TRP A 528 14.07 26.38 5.62
C TRP A 528 13.02 26.56 4.54
N ARG A 529 11.73 26.56 4.91
CA ARG A 529 10.65 26.80 3.95
C ARG A 529 10.69 28.23 3.41
N VAL A 530 10.88 29.22 4.28
CA VAL A 530 11.02 30.63 3.89
C VAL A 530 12.23 30.79 2.97
N GLN A 531 13.39 30.27 3.36
CA GLN A 531 14.61 30.29 2.54
C GLN A 531 14.40 29.66 1.17
N TYR A 532 13.75 28.49 1.10
CA TYR A 532 13.45 27.83 -0.17
C TYR A 532 12.46 28.63 -1.03
N ASP A 533 11.40 29.18 -0.43
CA ASP A 533 10.39 29.96 -1.15
C ASP A 533 10.94 31.32 -1.61
N GLU A 534 11.91 31.90 -0.89
CA GLU A 534 12.69 33.07 -1.30
C GLU A 534 13.66 32.73 -2.43
N ALA A 535 14.45 31.66 -2.29
CA ALA A 535 15.35 31.17 -3.34
C ALA A 535 14.60 30.89 -4.64
N LYS A 536 13.43 30.26 -4.54
CA LYS A 536 12.56 29.98 -5.69
C LYS A 536 12.00 31.27 -6.33
N ARG A 537 11.74 32.31 -5.54
CA ARG A 537 11.27 33.63 -6.03
C ARG A 537 12.39 34.46 -6.65
N ALA A 538 13.59 34.40 -6.06
CA ALA A 538 14.81 34.98 -6.62
C ALA A 538 15.20 34.29 -7.94
N GLY A 539 14.81 33.01 -8.07
CA GLY A 539 14.90 32.21 -9.28
C GLY A 539 16.31 31.65 -9.51
N PRO A 540 16.40 30.46 -10.12
CA PRO A 540 17.55 30.10 -10.95
C PRO A 540 17.19 30.22 -12.44
N VAL A 541 18.15 30.74 -13.21
CA VAL A 541 18.31 30.47 -14.64
C VAL A 541 18.17 28.96 -14.87
N ILE A 542 17.26 28.59 -15.77
CA ILE A 542 16.93 27.25 -16.29
C ILE A 542 17.91 26.16 -15.86
N ASN A 543 17.45 25.20 -15.07
CA ASN A 543 17.95 23.82 -15.09
C ASN A 543 16.84 22.89 -14.60
N SER A 544 15.84 22.69 -15.44
CA SER A 544 14.96 21.53 -15.30
C SER A 544 15.70 20.31 -15.82
N ALA A 545 16.06 19.39 -14.91
CA ALA A 545 16.23 17.96 -15.20
C ALA A 545 14.88 17.30 -15.62
N THR A 546 14.09 18.03 -16.41
CA THR A 546 12.80 17.66 -16.99
C THR A 546 12.50 18.44 -18.28
N ALA A 547 13.46 19.20 -18.82
CA ALA A 547 13.37 19.79 -20.16
C ALA A 547 14.36 19.11 -21.11
N ALA A 548 14.21 17.81 -21.31
CA ALA A 548 14.56 17.23 -22.60
C ALA A 548 13.36 17.47 -23.52
N MET A 549 13.31 18.65 -24.15
CA MET A 549 12.62 18.96 -25.42
C MET A 549 12.42 20.48 -25.53
N THR A 550 13.50 21.19 -25.87
CA THR A 550 13.37 22.43 -26.63
C THR A 550 14.19 22.31 -27.90
N THR A 551 13.62 22.83 -28.99
CA THR A 551 14.30 23.27 -30.22
C THR A 551 14.85 22.22 -31.21
N LYS A 552 14.01 21.87 -32.18
CA LYS A 552 14.29 22.04 -33.63
C LYS A 552 13.09 22.80 -34.19
N GLY A 553 13.16 23.95 -34.86
CA GLY A 553 14.24 24.54 -35.65
C GLY A 553 13.74 24.68 -37.09
N ARG A 554 12.97 25.76 -37.34
CA ARG A 554 12.45 26.26 -38.64
C ARG A 554 11.54 25.36 -39.48
#